data_AF-A0A5J5U2T1-F1
#
_entry.id   AF-A0A5J5U2T1-F1
#
_cell.length_a   1.000
_cell.length_b   1.000
_cell.length_c   1.000
_cell.angle_alpha   90.00
_cell.angle_beta   90.00
_cell.angle_gamma   90.00
#
_symmetry.space_group_name_H-M   'P 1'
#
loop_
_entity.id
_entity.type
_entity.pdbx_description
1 polymer ?
#
loop_
_entity_poly.entity_id
_entity_poly.type
_entity_poly.pdbx_seq_one_letter_code
_entity_poly.pdbx_strand_id
1 'polypeptide(L)'
;MVLGNIPNSGIYRSMDQYQMANSVPGILILQIDAPVFFANASYLRERISRWIYEEEDRLKSAGEASLHYVILDLSAVGSIDTSGISMLEELMKNVHRKGL
;
A
#
# COMPACT_ATOMS: atom_id res chain seq x y z
N MET A 1 6.22 1.89 -2.84
CA MET A 1 7.19 1.21 -1.93
C MET A 1 6.44 0.76 -0.68
N VAL A 2 6.87 -0.32 0.00
CA VAL A 2 6.23 -0.75 1.27
C VAL A 2 6.95 -0.10 2.45
N LEU A 3 6.19 0.51 3.37
CA LEU A 3 6.73 1.17 4.56
C LEU A 3 6.59 0.29 5.81
N GLY A 4 7.58 0.38 6.69
CA GLY A 4 7.58 -0.21 8.02
C GLY A 4 7.89 0.82 9.11
N ASN A 5 7.50 0.52 10.34
CA ASN A 5 7.78 1.35 11.50
C ASN A 5 9.23 1.15 11.97
N ILE A 6 9.92 2.26 12.23
CA ILE A 6 11.22 2.23 12.90
C ILE A 6 10.97 2.05 14.41
N PRO A 7 11.53 1.01 15.06
CA PRO A 7 11.30 0.73 16.47
C PRO A 7 11.51 1.93 17.39
N ASN A 8 10.68 2.03 18.43
CA ASN A 8 10.72 3.11 19.42
C ASN A 8 10.54 4.51 18.80
N SER A 9 9.83 4.61 17.68
CA SER A 9 9.56 5.89 17.02
C SER A 9 8.17 5.92 16.36
N GLY A 10 7.72 7.12 15.97
CA GLY A 10 6.55 7.32 15.11
C GLY A 10 6.90 7.39 13.62
N ILE A 11 8.10 6.96 13.22
CA ILE A 11 8.61 7.16 11.85
C ILE A 11 8.37 5.90 11.03
N TYR A 12 7.85 6.09 9.81
CA TYR A 12 7.70 5.05 8.80
C TYR A 12 8.69 5.25 7.65
N ARG A 13 9.37 4.19 7.24
CA ARG A 13 10.39 4.21 6.17
C ARG A 13 10.30 2.96 5.31
N SER A 14 10.85 3.06 4.09
CA SER A 14 10.92 1.94 3.16
C SER A 14 11.68 0.77 3.79
N MET A 15 11.04 -0.40 3.83
CA MET A 15 11.66 -1.62 4.36
C MET A 15 12.78 -2.13 3.45
N ASP A 16 12.74 -1.82 2.16
CA ASP A 16 13.82 -2.16 1.22
C ASP A 16 15.11 -1.37 1.52
N GLN A 17 14.98 -0.14 2.02
CA GLN A 17 16.11 0.74 2.31
C GLN A 17 16.58 0.66 3.77
N TYR A 18 15.66 0.46 4.71
CA TYR A 18 15.94 0.48 6.14
C TYR A 18 15.60 -0.89 6.75
N GLN A 19 16.61 -1.74 6.91
CA GLN A 19 16.45 -3.10 7.46
C GLN A 19 15.87 -3.14 8.88
N MET A 20 15.94 -2.04 9.63
CA MET A 20 15.36 -1.91 10.96
C MET A 20 13.87 -1.58 10.94
N ALA A 21 13.28 -1.25 9.78
CA ALA A 21 11.86 -0.97 9.65
C ALA A 21 11.06 -2.27 9.66
N ASN A 22 10.07 -2.37 10.54
CA ASN A 22 9.25 -3.57 10.70
C ASN A 22 7.84 -3.34 10.18
N SER A 23 7.24 -4.38 9.58
CA SER A 23 5.82 -4.37 9.26
C SER A 23 4.99 -4.30 10.54
N VAL A 24 3.78 -3.75 10.41
CA VAL A 24 2.80 -3.74 11.50
C VAL A 24 1.78 -4.85 11.20
N PRO A 25 1.61 -5.86 12.08
CA PRO A 25 0.68 -6.95 11.82
C PRO A 25 -0.72 -6.46 11.45
N GLY A 26 -1.28 -7.00 10.37
CA GLY A 26 -2.59 -6.62 9.85
C GLY A 26 -2.66 -5.25 9.16
N ILE A 27 -1.55 -4.55 8.95
CA ILE A 27 -1.52 -3.24 8.28
C ILE A 27 -0.47 -3.22 7.17
N LEU A 28 -0.92 -2.92 5.94
CA LEU A 28 -0.06 -2.68 4.79
C LEU A 28 0.04 -1.18 4.51
N ILE A 29 1.25 -0.62 4.50
CA ILE A 29 1.48 0.79 4.21
C ILE A 29 2.26 0.92 2.91
N LEU A 30 1.69 1.62 1.93
CA LEU A 30 2.27 1.78 0.60
C LEU A 30 2.50 3.26 0.31
N GLN A 31 3.76 3.64 0.07
CA GLN A 31 4.11 4.98 -0.41
C GLN A 31 4.04 5.04 -1.93
N ILE A 32 3.34 6.05 -2.45
CA ILE A 32 3.32 6.41 -3.87
C ILE A 32 4.17 7.67 -4.07
N ASP A 33 5.20 7.56 -4.89
CA ASP A 33 6.29 8.53 -5.06
C ASP A 33 6.27 9.25 -6.43
N ALA A 34 5.15 9.17 -7.15
CA ALA A 34 4.98 9.79 -8.45
C ALA A 34 3.55 10.36 -8.64
N PRO A 35 3.38 11.40 -9.49
CA PRO A 35 2.06 11.84 -9.94
C PRO A 35 1.25 10.69 -10.50
N VAL A 36 -0.07 10.72 -10.31
CA VAL A 36 -0.98 9.66 -10.79
C VAL A 36 -1.80 10.20 -11.96
N PHE A 37 -1.57 9.65 -13.15
CA PHE A 37 -2.19 10.10 -14.38
C PHE A 37 -2.50 8.92 -15.31
N PHE A 38 -3.19 9.18 -16.41
CA PHE A 38 -3.65 8.16 -17.35
C PHE A 38 -2.59 7.09 -17.69
N ALA A 39 -1.34 7.49 -17.96
CA ALA A 39 -0.30 6.56 -18.41
C ALA A 39 0.17 5.56 -17.34
N ASN A 40 0.04 5.88 -16.04
CA ASN A 40 0.51 5.00 -14.96
C ASN A 40 -0.62 4.45 -14.08
N ALA A 41 -1.85 4.92 -14.24
CA ALA A 41 -2.98 4.51 -13.40
C ALA A 41 -3.22 2.99 -13.43
N SER A 42 -3.28 2.37 -14.61
CA SER A 42 -3.51 0.92 -14.75
C SER A 42 -2.42 0.09 -14.06
N TYR A 43 -1.15 0.45 -14.29
CA TYR A 43 -0.01 -0.20 -13.67
C TYR A 43 -0.05 -0.06 -12.14
N LEU A 44 -0.36 1.13 -11.64
CA LEU A 44 -0.40 1.40 -10.20
C LEU A 44 -1.49 0.57 -9.52
N ARG A 45 -2.69 0.49 -10.11
CA ARG A 45 -3.79 -0.35 -9.62
C ARG A 45 -3.39 -1.82 -9.49
N GLU A 46 -2.78 -2.37 -10.53
CA GLU A 46 -2.32 -3.76 -10.55
C GLU A 46 -1.21 -4.00 -9.54
N ARG A 47 -0.28 -3.04 -9.39
CA ARG A 47 0.83 -3.14 -8.44
C ARG A 47 0.34 -3.12 -7.00
N ILE A 48 -0.60 -2.23 -6.67
CA ILE A 48 -1.23 -2.18 -5.34
C ILE A 48 -1.98 -3.48 -5.06
N SER A 49 -2.76 -3.97 -6.01
CA SER A 49 -3.47 -5.25 -5.86
C SER A 49 -2.50 -6.39 -5.57
N ARG A 50 -1.36 -6.45 -6.28
CA ARG A 50 -0.33 -7.47 -6.05
C ARG A 50 0.29 -7.37 -4.66
N TRP A 51 0.61 -6.17 -4.18
CA TRP A 51 1.12 -5.98 -2.81
C TRP A 51 0.13 -6.45 -1.74
N ILE A 52 -1.17 -6.21 -1.94
CA ILE A 52 -2.21 -6.71 -1.04
C ILE A 52 -2.21 -8.24 -1.00
N TYR A 53 -2.17 -8.91 -2.16
CA TYR A 53 -2.12 -10.37 -2.21
C TYR A 53 -0.84 -10.94 -1.58
N GLU A 54 0.32 -10.34 -1.87
CA GLU A 54 1.60 -10.74 -1.28
C GLU A 54 1.58 -10.64 0.25
N GLU A 55 0.99 -9.57 0.80
CA GLU A 55 0.86 -9.38 2.25
C GLU A 55 -0.16 -10.33 2.88
N GLU A 56 -1.32 -10.56 2.23
CA GLU A 56 -2.31 -11.55 2.68
C GLU A 56 -1.68 -12.95 2.78
N ASP A 57 -0.88 -13.36 1.79
CA ASP A 57 -0.18 -14.66 1.80
C ASP A 57 0.95 -14.73 2.84
N ARG A 58 1.68 -13.62 3.05
CA ARG A 58 2.68 -13.51 4.12
C ARG A 58 2.04 -13.72 5.50
N LEU A 59 0.94 -13.03 5.78
CA LEU A 59 0.21 -13.11 7.06
C LEU A 59 -0.32 -14.53 7.30
N LYS A 60 -0.92 -15.17 6.28
CA LYS A 60 -1.37 -16.56 6.37
C LYS A 60 -0.23 -17.53 6.67
N SER A 61 0.91 -17.38 6.00
CA SER A 61 2.08 -18.25 6.17
C SER A 61 2.71 -18.11 7.56
N ALA A 62 2.63 -16.92 8.14
CA ALA A 62 3.11 -16.62 9.49
C ALA A 62 2.12 -17.02 10.60
N GLY A 63 0.88 -17.43 10.25
CA GLY A 63 -0.18 -17.67 11.23
C GLY A 63 -0.65 -16.40 11.95
N GLU A 64 -0.42 -15.24 11.33
CA GLU A 64 -0.79 -13.93 11.86
C GLU A 64 -2.26 -13.58 11.55
N ALA A 65 -2.75 -12.49 12.17
CA ALA A 65 -4.06 -11.94 11.87
C ALA A 65 -4.19 -11.57 10.38
N SER A 66 -5.42 -11.60 9.85
CA SER A 66 -5.69 -11.17 8.49
C SER A 66 -5.27 -9.71 8.28
N LEU A 67 -5.01 -9.34 7.02
CA LEU A 67 -4.89 -7.93 6.68
C LEU A 67 -6.19 -7.22 7.10
N HIS A 68 -6.06 -6.04 7.70
CA HIS A 68 -7.18 -5.22 8.18
C HIS A 68 -7.21 -3.85 7.51
N TYR A 69 -6.04 -3.26 7.26
CA TYR A 69 -5.93 -1.94 6.69
C TYR A 69 -4.88 -1.88 5.58
N VAL A 70 -5.21 -1.14 4.52
CA VAL A 70 -4.27 -0.70 3.50
C VAL A 70 -4.19 0.82 3.56
N ILE A 71 -3.02 1.34 3.88
CA ILE A 71 -2.76 2.78 3.98
C ILE A 71 -1.95 3.20 2.76
N LEU A 72 -2.47 4.14 1.97
CA LEU A 72 -1.74 4.76 0.87
C LEU A 72 -1.17 6.10 1.35
N ASP A 73 0.15 6.18 1.45
CA ASP A 73 0.86 7.45 1.66
C ASP A 73 1.06 8.14 0.31
N LEU A 74 0.26 9.19 0.09
CA LEU A 74 0.27 10.02 -1.11
C LEU A 74 1.01 11.35 -0.88
N SER A 75 1.74 11.52 0.23
CA SER A 75 2.41 12.80 0.57
C SER A 75 3.41 13.28 -0.49
N ALA A 76 3.99 12.37 -1.26
CA ALA A 76 4.92 12.68 -2.36
C ALA A 76 4.22 12.85 -3.73
N VAL A 77 2.90 12.64 -3.81
CA VAL A 77 2.14 12.76 -5.06
C VAL A 77 1.84 14.22 -5.35
N GLY A 78 2.54 14.80 -6.32
CA GLY A 78 2.40 16.21 -6.68
C GLY A 78 1.13 16.57 -7.47
N SER A 79 0.53 15.61 -8.18
CA SER A 79 -0.71 15.82 -8.93
C SER A 79 -1.44 14.50 -9.24
N ILE A 80 -2.75 14.59 -9.42
CA ILE A 80 -3.63 13.48 -9.81
C ILE A 80 -4.61 14.00 -10.88
N ASP A 81 -4.72 13.30 -12.01
CA ASP A 81 -5.72 13.59 -13.05
C ASP A 81 -7.03 12.79 -12.86
N THR A 82 -8.02 13.02 -13.72
CA THR A 82 -9.32 12.31 -13.66
C THR A 82 -9.17 10.79 -13.75
N SER A 83 -8.23 10.30 -14.54
CA SER A 83 -7.99 8.86 -14.69
C SER A 83 -7.37 8.26 -13.41
N GLY A 84 -6.47 9.00 -12.77
CA GLY A 84 -5.93 8.66 -11.46
C GLY A 84 -7.00 8.60 -10.37
N ILE A 85 -7.93 9.56 -10.35
CA ILE A 85 -9.08 9.54 -9.44
C ILE A 85 -9.95 8.31 -9.67
N SER A 86 -10.36 8.05 -10.92
CA SER A 86 -11.19 6.88 -11.25
C SER A 86 -10.51 5.57 -10.87
N MET A 87 -9.19 5.49 -11.02
CA MET A 87 -8.40 4.33 -10.61
C MET A 87 -8.43 4.12 -9.09
N LEU A 88 -8.27 5.18 -8.30
CA LEU A 88 -8.35 5.10 -6.84
C LEU A 88 -9.75 4.69 -6.37
N GLU A 89 -10.81 5.19 -7.01
CA GLU A 89 -12.18 4.77 -6.74
C GLU A 89 -12.41 3.28 -7.03
N GLU A 90 -11.89 2.78 -8.15
CA GLU A 90 -11.95 1.36 -8.50
C GLU A 90 -11.18 0.50 -7.51
N LEU A 91 -9.96 0.94 -7.14
CA LEU A 91 -9.14 0.29 -6.13
C LEU A 91 -9.90 0.20 -4.80
N MET A 92 -10.48 1.30 -4.31
CA MET A 92 -11.28 1.27 -3.08
C MET A 92 -12.44 0.29 -3.16
N LYS A 93 -13.20 0.27 -4.26
CA LYS A 93 -14.29 -0.71 -4.45
C LYS A 93 -13.79 -2.15 -4.38
N ASN A 94 -12.63 -2.43 -4.98
CA ASN A 94 -12.05 -3.77 -4.98
C ASN A 94 -11.55 -4.20 -3.58
N VAL A 95 -10.96 -3.27 -2.84
CA VAL A 95 -10.50 -3.49 -1.45
C VAL A 95 -11.70 -3.72 -0.51
N HIS A 96 -12.75 -2.90 -0.60
CA HIS A 96 -13.97 -3.08 0.20
C HIS A 96 -14.68 -4.41 -0.07
N ARG A 97 -14.68 -4.89 -1.32
CA ARG A 97 -15.24 -6.20 -1.66
C ARG A 97 -14.50 -7.37 -0.99
N LYS A 98 -13.24 -7.16 -0.60
CA LYS A 98 -12.43 -8.13 0.17
C LYS A 98 -12.66 -8.02 1.68
N GLY A 99 -13.44 -7.05 2.16
CA GLY A 99 -13.66 -6.81 3.58
C GLY A 99 -12.54 -6.02 4.27
N LEU A 100 -11.73 -5.33 3.46
CA LEU A 100 -10.66 -4.41 3.86
C LEU A 100 -11.11 -2.95 3.69
#